data_AF-A0A9X8GTH9-F1
#
_entry.id   AF-A0A9X8GTH9-F1
#
_cell.length_a   1.000
_cell.length_b   1.000
_cell.length_c   1.000
_cell.angle_alpha   90.00
_cell.angle_beta   90.00
_cell.angle_gamma   90.00
#
_symmetry.space_group_name_H-M   'P 1'
#
loop_
_entity.id
_entity.type
_entity.pdbx_description
1 polymer ?
#
loop_
_entity_poly.entity_id
_entity_poly.type
_entity_poly.pdbx_seq_one_letter_code
_entity_poly.pdbx_strand_id
1 'polypeptide(L)'
;MPPSRKPTESDISFVPERKHNTMNTTATTTEAGEPTAADIAAPTALDMLDAVTPDQVSDAIKAAGGAVTAIEQDGVVRLHSASHGIGFQVLWGNAVTTTQYTDFTLSCPLRVQGGTLPEAVLAAWHRSKRFARVAQHGDFVVLEMDVVVAGGVSPAYLAFAVRLWMQMMGEFFLHLRNYGPAAETRGDAANAEGAAVQGVSAAA
;
A
#
# COMPACT_ATOMS: atom_id res chain seq x y z
N MET A 1 -64.62 14.35 -13.08
CA MET A 1 -65.38 13.49 -12.15
C MET A 1 -64.40 12.54 -11.44
N PRO A 2 -64.73 12.12 -10.21
CA PRO A 2 -63.90 12.30 -9.00
C PRO A 2 -62.96 11.13 -8.65
N PRO A 3 -62.04 11.30 -7.66
CA PRO A 3 -61.17 10.24 -7.17
C PRO A 3 -61.92 9.22 -6.30
N SER A 4 -61.65 7.92 -6.48
CA SER A 4 -62.22 6.83 -5.67
C SER A 4 -61.21 6.24 -4.70
N ARG A 5 -61.50 6.48 -3.41
CA ARG A 5 -61.37 5.64 -2.20
C ARG A 5 -60.04 4.92 -1.92
N LYS A 6 -59.38 5.39 -0.86
CA LYS A 6 -58.51 4.58 0.01
C LYS A 6 -59.33 3.52 0.76
N PRO A 7 -58.84 2.28 0.93
CA PRO A 7 -59.34 1.37 1.95
C PRO A 7 -58.67 1.60 3.30
N THR A 8 -59.43 1.26 4.32
CA THR A 8 -59.36 1.53 5.76
C THR A 8 -58.46 0.60 6.56
N GLU A 9 -58.11 1.06 7.77
CA GLU A 9 -57.52 0.34 8.89
C GLU A 9 -58.07 -1.07 9.11
N SER A 10 -57.19 -1.98 9.53
CA SER A 10 -57.55 -3.17 10.29
C SER A 10 -56.64 -3.22 11.50
N ASP A 11 -57.24 -2.90 12.64
CA ASP A 11 -56.73 -3.06 13.99
C ASP A 11 -55.97 -4.36 14.21
N ILE A 12 -54.74 -4.26 14.69
CA ILE A 12 -54.11 -5.36 15.44
C ILE A 12 -54.27 -5.01 16.91
N SER A 13 -55.31 -5.58 17.49
CA SER A 13 -55.55 -5.63 18.92
C SER A 13 -54.62 -6.66 19.58
N PHE A 14 -53.85 -6.23 20.57
CA PHE A 14 -53.28 -7.13 21.57
C PHE A 14 -53.36 -6.46 22.94
N VAL A 15 -54.39 -6.86 23.71
CA VAL A 15 -54.59 -6.43 25.10
C VAL A 15 -53.84 -7.38 26.04
N PRO A 16 -53.29 -6.89 27.17
CA PRO A 16 -52.31 -7.58 28.01
C PRO A 16 -52.90 -8.14 29.32
N GLU A 17 -52.26 -9.15 29.91
CA GLU A 17 -52.52 -9.60 31.29
C GLU A 17 -51.18 -10.18 31.83
N ARG A 18 -50.38 -9.49 32.67
CA ARG A 18 -50.46 -9.35 34.15
C ARG A 18 -50.70 -10.70 34.87
N LYS A 19 -50.07 -11.09 35.97
CA LYS A 19 -49.01 -10.63 36.90
C LYS A 19 -48.79 -11.85 37.82
N HIS A 20 -47.57 -12.16 38.26
CA HIS A 20 -47.22 -12.05 39.69
C HIS A 20 -45.75 -12.37 39.96
N ASN A 21 -45.20 -11.43 40.71
CA ASN A 21 -43.92 -11.37 41.37
C ASN A 21 -43.84 -12.37 42.53
N THR A 22 -42.77 -13.16 42.61
CA THR A 22 -42.19 -13.55 43.90
C THR A 22 -40.66 -13.54 43.76
N MET A 23 -40.03 -12.64 44.51
CA MET A 23 -38.58 -12.60 44.69
C MET A 23 -38.15 -13.76 45.60
N ASN A 24 -37.22 -14.58 45.13
CA ASN A 24 -36.47 -15.49 45.99
C ASN A 24 -34.98 -15.27 45.70
N THR A 25 -34.38 -14.33 46.43
CA THR A 25 -32.94 -14.25 46.69
C THR A 25 -32.49 -15.53 47.39
N THR A 26 -31.39 -16.17 46.95
CA THR A 26 -30.22 -16.57 47.76
C THR A 26 -29.23 -17.42 46.95
N ALA A 27 -27.96 -17.03 47.07
CA ALA A 27 -26.71 -17.79 46.94
C ALA A 27 -26.24 -18.30 45.57
N THR A 28 -25.24 -17.58 45.06
CA THR A 28 -24.09 -18.09 44.32
C THR A 28 -23.48 -19.31 45.01
N THR A 29 -23.46 -20.46 44.32
CA THR A 29 -22.46 -21.51 44.54
C THR A 29 -21.81 -21.82 43.20
N THR A 30 -20.53 -21.51 43.15
CA THR A 30 -19.56 -21.83 42.11
C THR A 30 -19.50 -23.34 41.87
N GLU A 31 -19.82 -23.78 40.65
CA GLU A 31 -19.27 -25.02 40.10
C GLU A 31 -18.46 -24.65 38.86
N ALA A 32 -17.13 -24.72 39.04
CA ALA A 32 -16.16 -24.67 37.97
C ALA A 32 -16.28 -25.95 37.14
N GLY A 33 -17.05 -25.89 36.06
CA GLY A 33 -16.96 -26.88 34.98
C GLY A 33 -15.65 -26.68 34.23
N GLU A 34 -14.82 -27.72 34.23
CA GLU A 34 -13.59 -27.79 33.44
C GLU A 34 -13.88 -27.46 31.98
N PRO A 35 -13.09 -26.57 31.32
CA PRO A 35 -13.24 -26.37 29.89
C PRO A 35 -12.84 -27.67 29.19
N THR A 36 -13.82 -28.31 28.57
CA THR A 36 -13.62 -29.50 27.74
C THR A 36 -12.70 -29.11 26.58
N ALA A 37 -11.68 -29.93 26.32
CA ALA A 37 -10.60 -29.71 25.35
C ALA A 37 -11.03 -29.71 23.86
N ALA A 38 -12.26 -29.28 23.56
CA ALA A 38 -12.86 -29.29 22.22
C ALA A 38 -12.99 -27.90 21.58
N ASP A 39 -12.60 -26.82 22.26
CA ASP A 39 -12.64 -25.46 21.71
C ASP A 39 -11.24 -24.86 21.47
N ILE A 40 -10.27 -25.72 21.16
CA ILE A 40 -9.08 -25.25 20.43
C ILE A 40 -9.49 -25.29 18.96
N ALA A 41 -10.28 -24.29 18.54
CA ALA A 41 -10.45 -24.00 17.12
C ALA A 41 -9.05 -23.92 16.52
N ALA A 42 -8.73 -24.88 15.65
CA ALA A 42 -7.50 -24.84 14.86
C ALA A 42 -7.40 -23.44 14.23
N PRO A 43 -6.23 -22.80 14.24
CA PRO A 43 -6.09 -21.49 13.62
C PRO A 43 -6.62 -21.62 12.19
N THR A 44 -7.63 -20.83 11.85
CA THR A 44 -8.14 -20.70 10.48
C THR A 44 -6.92 -20.51 9.60
N ALA A 45 -6.68 -21.44 8.67
CA ALA A 45 -5.49 -21.41 7.82
C ALA A 45 -5.32 -19.98 7.29
N LEU A 46 -4.25 -19.32 7.72
CA LEU A 46 -3.95 -17.98 7.24
C LEU A 46 -3.77 -18.11 5.73
N ASP A 47 -4.61 -17.43 4.96
CA ASP A 47 -4.48 -17.38 3.51
C ASP A 47 -3.16 -16.65 3.20
N MET A 48 -2.12 -17.42 2.94
CA MET A 48 -0.77 -16.93 2.69
C MET A 48 -0.48 -16.99 1.20
N LEU A 49 0.07 -15.90 0.70
CA LEU A 49 0.46 -15.74 -0.69
C LEU A 49 1.93 -16.11 -0.83
N ASP A 50 2.20 -17.27 -1.44
CA ASP A 50 3.56 -17.63 -1.88
C ASP A 50 3.88 -17.09 -3.28
N ALA A 51 2.85 -16.73 -4.04
CA ALA A 51 2.92 -16.08 -5.34
C ALA A 51 1.69 -15.16 -5.52
N VAL A 52 1.82 -14.17 -6.39
CA VAL A 52 0.76 -13.21 -6.73
C VAL A 52 0.35 -13.29 -8.20
N THR A 53 -0.92 -13.03 -8.46
CA THR A 53 -1.47 -12.86 -9.81
C THR A 53 -1.62 -11.38 -10.18
N PRO A 54 -1.74 -11.06 -11.48
CA PRO A 54 -2.10 -9.72 -11.93
C PRO A 54 -3.38 -9.16 -11.29
N ASP A 55 -4.38 -10.00 -11.03
CA ASP A 55 -5.62 -9.57 -10.39
C ASP A 55 -5.41 -9.18 -8.92
N GLN A 56 -4.66 -9.97 -8.17
CA GLN A 56 -4.35 -9.67 -6.76
C GLN A 56 -3.56 -8.36 -6.62
N VAL A 57 -2.56 -8.12 -7.49
CA VAL A 57 -1.82 -6.85 -7.50
C VAL A 57 -2.71 -5.69 -7.95
N SER A 58 -3.57 -5.91 -8.95
CA SER A 58 -4.54 -4.91 -9.41
C SER A 58 -5.49 -4.49 -8.29
N ASP A 59 -6.00 -5.43 -7.52
CA ASP A 59 -6.90 -5.15 -6.40
C ASP A 59 -6.18 -4.45 -5.25
N ALA A 60 -4.92 -4.80 -4.98
CA ALA A 60 -4.08 -4.07 -4.03
C ALA A 60 -3.84 -2.61 -4.47
N ILE A 61 -3.62 -2.35 -5.77
CA ILE A 61 -3.48 -1.00 -6.34
C ILE A 61 -4.79 -0.20 -6.18
N LYS A 62 -5.94 -0.80 -6.52
CA LYS A 62 -7.26 -0.16 -6.35
C LYS A 62 -7.52 0.14 -4.87
N ALA A 63 -7.21 -0.80 -3.97
CA ALA A 63 -7.36 -0.62 -2.52
C ALA A 63 -6.42 0.42 -1.92
N ALA A 64 -5.34 0.76 -2.62
CA ALA A 64 -4.44 1.87 -2.28
C ALA A 64 -4.87 3.21 -2.91
N GLY A 65 -6.00 3.26 -3.62
CA GLY A 65 -6.55 4.46 -4.26
C GLY A 65 -6.02 4.74 -5.66
N GLY A 66 -5.29 3.79 -6.29
CA GLY A 66 -4.83 3.91 -7.66
C GLY A 66 -5.87 3.42 -8.68
N ALA A 67 -5.82 3.96 -9.89
CA ALA A 67 -6.52 3.39 -11.04
C ALA A 67 -5.58 2.43 -11.78
N VAL A 68 -6.04 1.23 -12.14
CA VAL A 68 -5.22 0.22 -12.82
C VAL A 68 -5.84 -0.18 -14.15
N THR A 69 -5.01 -0.29 -15.17
CA THR A 69 -5.33 -0.82 -16.50
C THR A 69 -4.47 -2.05 -16.72
N ALA A 70 -5.15 -3.18 -16.96
CA ALA A 70 -4.50 -4.43 -17.35
C ALA A 70 -4.48 -4.53 -18.89
N ILE A 71 -3.32 -4.81 -19.47
CA ILE A 71 -3.12 -4.98 -20.90
C ILE A 71 -2.44 -6.33 -21.12
N GLU A 72 -3.09 -7.23 -21.84
CA GLU A 72 -2.46 -8.48 -22.25
C GLU A 72 -1.56 -8.23 -23.47
N GLN A 73 -0.28 -8.53 -23.33
CA GLN A 73 0.71 -8.39 -24.39
C GLN A 73 1.59 -9.65 -24.43
N ASP A 74 1.65 -10.30 -25.58
CA ASP A 74 2.45 -11.52 -25.79
C ASP A 74 2.13 -12.63 -24.76
N GLY A 75 0.86 -12.73 -24.34
CA GLY A 75 0.40 -13.69 -23.32
C GLY A 75 0.74 -13.30 -21.87
N VAL A 76 1.27 -12.10 -21.63
CA VAL A 76 1.58 -11.57 -20.29
C VAL A 76 0.68 -10.37 -19.99
N VAL A 77 -0.03 -10.42 -18.87
CA VAL A 77 -0.85 -9.29 -18.41
C VAL A 77 0.05 -8.22 -17.78
N ARG A 78 0.24 -7.09 -18.45
CA ARG A 78 0.96 -5.93 -17.90
C ARG A 78 -0.01 -5.01 -17.17
N LEU A 79 0.43 -4.49 -16.02
CA LEU A 79 -0.37 -3.52 -15.25
C LEU A 79 0.25 -2.14 -15.38
N HIS A 80 -0.56 -1.20 -15.85
CA HIS A 80 -0.26 0.22 -15.84
C HIS A 80 -1.23 0.91 -14.89
N SER A 81 -0.71 1.81 -14.07
CA SER A 81 -1.50 2.57 -13.11
C SER A 81 -1.09 4.03 -13.15
N ALA A 82 -1.98 4.91 -12.73
CA ALA A 82 -1.67 6.31 -12.53
C ALA A 82 -2.15 6.76 -11.16
N SER A 83 -1.29 7.50 -10.46
CA SER A 83 -1.60 8.15 -9.19
C SER A 83 -1.18 9.61 -9.29
N HIS A 84 -2.08 10.54 -8.95
CA HIS A 84 -1.83 11.98 -9.01
C HIS A 84 -1.35 12.48 -10.38
N GLY A 85 -1.83 11.85 -11.47
CA GLY A 85 -1.43 12.18 -12.85
C GLY A 85 -0.08 11.61 -13.28
N ILE A 86 0.59 10.81 -12.44
CA ILE A 86 1.86 10.17 -12.78
C ILE A 86 1.68 8.67 -12.93
N GLY A 87 2.14 8.16 -14.07
CA GLY A 87 2.06 6.75 -14.41
C GLY A 87 3.15 5.92 -13.73
N PHE A 88 2.79 4.72 -13.30
CA PHE A 88 3.73 3.66 -12.93
C PHE A 88 3.25 2.33 -13.50
N GLN A 89 4.14 1.36 -13.55
CA GLN A 89 3.88 0.02 -14.07
C GLN A 89 4.35 -1.05 -13.10
N VAL A 90 3.78 -2.25 -13.24
CA VAL A 90 4.26 -3.45 -12.57
C VAL A 90 5.16 -4.22 -13.52
N LEU A 91 6.39 -4.48 -13.08
CA LEU A 91 7.33 -5.35 -13.76
C LEU A 91 7.33 -6.69 -13.02
N TRP A 92 6.88 -7.75 -13.69
CA TRP A 92 6.85 -9.07 -13.10
C TRP A 92 8.25 -9.65 -12.94
N GLY A 93 8.52 -10.23 -11.77
CA GLY A 93 9.77 -10.89 -11.44
C GLY A 93 9.74 -12.38 -11.73
N ASN A 94 10.07 -13.20 -10.72
CA ASN A 94 10.20 -14.64 -10.91
C ASN A 94 8.83 -15.33 -11.04
N ALA A 95 8.60 -15.97 -12.19
CA ALA A 95 7.35 -16.68 -12.48
C ALA A 95 7.32 -18.09 -11.83
N VAL A 96 6.21 -18.44 -11.21
CA VAL A 96 5.88 -19.81 -10.75
C VAL A 96 5.06 -20.54 -11.81
N THR A 97 4.13 -19.81 -12.42
CA THR A 97 3.30 -20.27 -13.55
C THR A 97 3.23 -19.15 -14.58
N THR A 98 2.45 -19.34 -15.65
CA THR A 98 2.23 -18.29 -16.68
C THR A 98 1.56 -17.03 -16.13
N THR A 99 0.90 -17.09 -14.97
CA THR A 99 0.14 -15.97 -14.39
C THR A 99 0.42 -15.73 -12.91
N GLN A 100 1.44 -16.38 -12.34
CA GLN A 100 1.81 -16.26 -10.93
C GLN A 100 3.29 -15.94 -10.78
N TYR A 101 3.59 -14.99 -9.89
CA TYR A 101 4.95 -14.49 -9.68
C TYR A 101 5.28 -14.41 -8.19
N THR A 102 6.51 -14.76 -7.80
CA THR A 102 6.93 -14.67 -6.39
C THR A 102 7.41 -13.29 -5.98
N ASP A 103 7.58 -12.39 -6.95
CA ASP A 103 7.98 -11.01 -6.74
C ASP A 103 7.63 -10.15 -7.96
N PHE A 104 7.61 -8.85 -7.74
CA PHE A 104 7.42 -7.84 -8.78
C PHE A 104 8.03 -6.50 -8.35
N THR A 105 8.31 -5.64 -9.33
CA THR A 105 8.79 -4.28 -9.10
C THR A 105 7.73 -3.27 -9.52
N LEU A 106 7.44 -2.31 -8.64
CA LEU A 106 6.67 -1.12 -8.96
C LEU A 106 7.62 -0.07 -9.52
N SER A 107 7.41 0.35 -10.78
CA SER A 107 8.34 1.20 -11.51
C SER A 107 7.65 2.47 -12.03
N CYS A 108 8.19 3.62 -11.67
CA CYS A 108 7.74 4.94 -12.11
C CYS A 108 8.86 5.65 -12.89
N PRO A 109 8.88 5.53 -14.23
CA PRO A 109 9.81 6.28 -15.08
C PRO A 109 9.35 7.73 -15.25
N LEU A 110 10.26 8.68 -14.98
CA LEU A 110 10.04 10.12 -15.13
C LEU A 110 11.03 10.67 -16.13
N ARG A 111 10.55 11.50 -17.06
CA ARG A 111 11.43 12.26 -17.95
C ARG A 111 11.87 13.54 -17.26
N VAL A 112 13.17 13.77 -17.22
CA VAL A 112 13.79 14.97 -16.66
C VAL A 112 13.92 16.00 -17.78
N GLN A 113 13.29 17.17 -17.58
CA GLN A 113 13.43 18.28 -18.52
C GLN A 113 14.78 18.95 -18.30
N GLY A 114 15.59 19.07 -19.35
CA GLY A 114 16.95 19.62 -19.26
C GLY A 114 18.06 18.58 -19.12
N GLY A 115 17.76 17.28 -19.25
CA GLY A 115 18.76 16.22 -19.32
C GLY A 115 18.84 15.40 -18.05
N THR A 116 20.00 15.37 -17.39
CA THR A 116 20.25 14.49 -16.24
C THR A 116 20.02 15.19 -14.90
N LEU A 117 19.71 14.43 -13.85
CA LEU A 117 19.71 14.97 -12.49
C LEU A 117 21.12 14.92 -11.92
N PRO A 118 21.54 15.89 -11.09
CA PRO A 118 22.82 15.80 -10.42
C PRO A 118 22.88 14.61 -9.46
N GLU A 119 24.02 13.91 -9.45
CA GLU A 119 24.20 12.65 -8.70
C GLU A 119 23.93 12.82 -7.20
N ALA A 120 24.30 13.98 -6.64
CA ALA A 120 24.06 14.31 -5.23
C ALA A 120 22.57 14.22 -4.83
N VAL A 121 21.64 14.51 -5.75
CA VAL A 121 20.19 14.40 -5.51
C VAL A 121 19.77 12.96 -5.33
N LEU A 122 20.29 12.08 -6.17
CA LEU A 122 20.01 10.64 -6.12
C LEU A 122 20.66 10.01 -4.88
N ALA A 123 21.91 10.39 -4.58
CA ALA A 123 22.62 9.94 -3.39
C ALA A 123 21.92 10.37 -2.09
N ALA A 124 21.38 11.60 -2.05
CA ALA A 124 20.60 12.08 -0.91
C ALA A 124 19.30 11.28 -0.74
N TRP A 125 18.61 10.95 -1.83
CA TRP A 125 17.44 10.08 -1.79
C TRP A 125 17.78 8.69 -1.21
N HIS A 126 18.78 7.99 -1.77
CA HIS A 126 19.17 6.65 -1.32
C HIS A 126 19.68 6.62 0.12
N ARG A 127 20.32 7.70 0.60
CA ARG A 127 20.70 7.81 2.02
C ARG A 127 19.48 7.88 2.95
N SER A 128 18.39 8.50 2.49
CA SER A 128 17.20 8.73 3.30
C SER A 128 16.16 7.61 3.22
N LYS A 129 16.19 6.78 2.17
CA LYS A 129 15.17 5.76 1.90
C LYS A 129 15.77 4.36 1.84
N ARG A 130 15.04 3.40 2.40
CA ARG A 130 15.42 1.98 2.42
C ARG A 130 14.62 1.12 1.46
N PHE A 131 13.42 1.57 1.08
CA PHE A 131 12.43 0.75 0.37
C PHE A 131 12.20 1.20 -1.07
N ALA A 132 12.81 2.29 -1.52
CA ALA A 132 12.66 2.76 -2.89
C ALA A 132 14.02 3.18 -3.46
N ARG A 133 14.35 2.62 -4.61
CA ARG A 133 15.59 2.88 -5.34
C ARG A 133 15.29 3.80 -6.52
N VAL A 134 16.32 4.49 -6.98
CA VAL A 134 16.24 5.38 -8.12
C VAL A 134 17.42 5.10 -9.04
N ALA A 135 17.16 4.97 -10.33
CA ALA A 135 18.17 4.81 -11.36
C ALA A 135 18.04 5.90 -12.42
N GLN A 136 19.18 6.34 -12.96
CA GLN A 136 19.25 7.29 -14.07
C GLN A 136 19.56 6.54 -15.37
N HIS A 137 18.73 6.75 -16.39
CA HIS A 137 18.88 6.20 -17.73
C HIS A 137 18.75 7.32 -18.76
N GLY A 138 19.86 8.00 -19.07
CA GLY A 138 19.85 9.22 -19.89
C GLY A 138 18.95 10.27 -19.26
N ASP A 139 17.99 10.77 -20.04
CA ASP A 139 17.01 11.79 -19.62
C ASP A 139 15.87 11.22 -18.75
N PHE A 140 15.93 9.93 -18.40
CA PHE A 140 14.95 9.31 -17.52
C PHE A 140 15.53 9.06 -16.14
N VAL A 141 14.67 9.23 -15.15
CA VAL A 141 14.90 8.83 -13.77
C VAL A 141 13.78 7.89 -13.39
N VAL A 142 14.13 6.68 -12.96
CA VAL A 142 13.17 5.62 -12.67
C VAL A 142 13.20 5.36 -11.18
N LEU A 143 12.07 5.63 -10.52
CA LEU A 143 11.83 5.24 -9.13
C LEU A 143 11.29 3.81 -9.12
N GLU A 144 11.87 2.94 -8.30
CA GLU A 144 11.54 1.53 -8.23
C GLU A 144 11.37 1.07 -6.79
N MET A 145 10.44 0.16 -6.56
CA MET A 145 10.33 -0.60 -5.31
C MET A 145 10.01 -2.06 -5.60
N ASP A 146 10.84 -2.94 -5.08
CA ASP A 146 10.67 -4.39 -5.21
C ASP A 146 9.74 -4.91 -4.09
N VAL A 147 8.88 -5.86 -4.45
CA VAL A 147 7.97 -6.54 -3.52
C VAL A 147 8.16 -8.04 -3.71
N VAL A 148 8.56 -8.72 -2.64
CA VAL A 148 8.75 -10.17 -2.62
C VAL A 148 7.63 -10.79 -1.79
N VAL A 149 6.99 -11.82 -2.33
CA VAL A 149 5.96 -12.62 -1.66
C VAL A 149 6.41 -14.06 -1.42
N ALA A 150 7.53 -14.50 -2.03
CA ALA A 150 8.16 -15.78 -1.75
C ALA A 150 8.36 -16.01 -0.24
N GLY A 151 8.03 -17.22 0.22
CA GLY A 151 8.10 -17.61 1.63
C GLY A 151 6.82 -17.33 2.42
N GLY A 152 5.80 -16.82 1.74
CA GLY A 152 4.46 -16.70 2.25
C GLY A 152 4.25 -15.38 2.99
N VAL A 153 3.37 -14.55 2.44
CA VAL A 153 2.96 -13.27 3.05
C VAL A 153 1.45 -13.20 3.16
N SER A 154 0.93 -12.38 4.08
CA SER A 154 -0.51 -12.15 4.13
C SER A 154 -0.98 -11.23 2.99
N PRO A 155 -2.25 -11.32 2.55
CA PRO A 155 -2.85 -10.33 1.66
C PRO A 155 -2.75 -8.90 2.20
N ALA A 156 -2.77 -8.74 3.53
CA ALA A 156 -2.57 -7.46 4.20
C ALA A 156 -1.16 -6.88 3.96
N TYR A 157 -0.13 -7.74 3.90
CA TYR A 157 1.22 -7.31 3.51
C TYR A 157 1.24 -6.78 2.07
N LEU A 158 0.62 -7.48 1.12
CA LEU A 158 0.58 -7.03 -0.28
C LEU A 158 -0.11 -5.65 -0.39
N ALA A 159 -1.26 -5.49 0.25
CA ALA A 159 -1.96 -4.21 0.30
C ALA A 159 -1.12 -3.11 0.96
N PHE A 160 -0.39 -3.43 2.04
CA PHE A 160 0.52 -2.51 2.70
C PHE A 160 1.68 -2.11 1.79
N ALA A 161 2.32 -3.05 1.10
CA ALA A 161 3.42 -2.78 0.18
C ALA A 161 2.97 -1.80 -0.91
N VAL A 162 1.80 -1.99 -1.50
CA VAL A 162 1.30 -1.06 -2.52
C VAL A 162 0.98 0.33 -1.95
N ARG A 163 0.49 0.44 -0.70
CA ARG A 163 0.32 1.74 -0.03
C ARG A 163 1.65 2.42 0.27
N LEU A 164 2.65 1.65 0.72
CA LEU A 164 4.00 2.16 0.94
C LEU A 164 4.60 2.71 -0.36
N TRP A 165 4.38 2.04 -1.49
CA TRP A 165 4.76 2.55 -2.80
C TRP A 165 4.14 3.91 -3.11
N MET A 166 2.83 4.08 -2.90
CA MET A 166 2.15 5.37 -3.12
C MET A 166 2.76 6.48 -2.27
N GLN A 167 3.13 6.18 -1.01
CA GLN A 167 3.83 7.11 -0.15
C GLN A 167 5.23 7.45 -0.67
N MET A 168 6.02 6.44 -1.10
CA MET A 168 7.38 6.65 -1.63
C MET A 168 7.36 7.51 -2.91
N MET A 169 6.38 7.32 -3.79
CA MET A 169 6.18 8.20 -4.95
C MET A 169 5.98 9.66 -4.52
N GLY A 170 5.06 9.91 -3.57
CA GLY A 170 4.78 11.26 -3.08
C GLY A 170 6.00 11.92 -2.43
N GLU A 171 6.74 11.18 -1.61
CA GLU A 171 7.97 11.65 -0.98
C GLU A 171 9.07 11.94 -2.02
N PHE A 172 9.17 11.13 -3.07
CA PHE A 172 10.15 11.36 -4.13
C PHE A 172 9.84 12.63 -4.91
N PHE A 173 8.59 12.88 -5.27
CA PHE A 173 8.22 14.13 -5.94
C PHE A 173 8.47 15.35 -5.06
N LEU A 174 8.23 15.24 -3.75
CA LEU A 174 8.58 16.30 -2.82
C LEU A 174 10.10 16.54 -2.77
N HIS A 175 10.90 15.48 -2.75
CA HIS A 175 12.36 15.54 -2.80
C HIS A 175 12.85 16.26 -4.06
N LEU A 176 12.32 15.89 -5.23
CA LEU A 176 12.65 16.54 -6.50
C LEU A 176 12.23 18.03 -6.52
N ARG A 177 11.04 18.37 -6.02
CA ARG A 177 10.58 19.76 -5.96
C ARG A 177 11.46 20.63 -5.07
N ASN A 178 11.93 20.07 -3.96
CA ASN A 178 12.83 20.76 -3.03
C ASN A 178 14.24 20.96 -3.62
N TYR A 179 14.57 20.31 -4.74
CA TYR A 179 15.83 20.46 -5.45
C TYR A 179 15.84 21.59 -6.51
N GLY A 180 14.74 22.31 -6.75
CA GLY A 180 14.69 23.43 -7.71
C GLY A 180 15.71 24.55 -7.42
N PRO A 181 15.78 25.63 -8.23
CA PRO A 181 16.90 26.60 -8.28
C PRO A 181 17.42 27.14 -6.93
N ALA A 182 16.58 27.20 -5.89
CA ALA A 182 16.96 27.60 -4.55
C ALA A 182 17.84 26.57 -3.78
N ALA A 183 17.87 25.31 -4.23
CA ALA A 183 18.66 24.22 -3.66
C ALA A 183 20.01 24.07 -4.33
N GLU A 184 20.18 24.48 -5.59
CA GLU A 184 21.50 24.60 -6.23
C GLU A 184 22.38 25.57 -5.44
N THR A 185 21.85 26.74 -5.06
CA THR A 185 22.57 27.72 -4.22
C THR A 185 22.91 27.19 -2.82
N ARG A 186 22.09 26.29 -2.25
CA ARG A 186 22.34 25.68 -0.93
C ARG A 186 23.29 24.48 -1.02
N GLY A 187 23.20 23.69 -2.08
CA GLY A 187 24.08 22.56 -2.37
C GLY A 187 25.49 23.02 -2.69
N ASP A 188 25.63 24.11 -3.46
CA ASP A 188 26.92 24.74 -3.72
C ASP A 188 27.54 25.32 -2.43
N ALA A 189 26.74 25.94 -1.57
CA ALA A 189 27.21 26.43 -0.27
C ALA A 189 27.64 25.28 0.67
N ALA A 190 26.86 24.20 0.76
CA ALA A 190 27.17 23.05 1.61
C ALA A 190 28.34 22.21 1.08
N ASN A 191 28.50 22.09 -0.25
CA ASN A 191 29.66 21.45 -0.87
C ASN A 191 30.92 22.31 -0.78
N ALA A 192 30.80 23.64 -0.90
CA ALA A 192 31.93 24.56 -0.69
C ALA A 192 32.40 24.54 0.77
N GLU A 193 31.47 24.45 1.74
CA GLU A 193 31.79 24.32 3.15
C GLU A 193 32.42 22.95 3.47
N GLY A 194 31.91 21.86 2.88
CA GLY A 194 32.54 20.54 2.98
C GLY A 194 33.94 20.46 2.38
N ALA A 195 34.19 21.16 1.26
CA ALA A 195 35.51 21.25 0.63
C ALA A 195 36.49 22.12 1.43
N ALA A 196 36.01 23.21 2.05
CA ALA A 196 36.82 24.07 2.92
C ALA A 196 37.27 23.34 4.20
N VAL A 197 36.40 22.49 4.77
CA VAL A 197 36.73 21.73 6.00
C VAL A 197 37.72 20.60 5.70
N GLN A 198 37.70 19.98 4.50
CA GLN A 198 38.67 18.97 4.10
C GLN A 198 40.05 19.55 3.72
N GLY A 199 40.13 20.80 3.27
CA GLY A 199 41.39 21.48 2.96
C GLY A 199 42.24 21.87 4.18
N VAL A 200 41.61 22.04 5.35
CA VAL A 200 42.31 22.45 6.60
C VAL A 200 42.91 21.25 7.35
N SER A 201 42.43 20.02 7.12
CA SER A 201 42.94 18.82 7.80
C SER A 201 44.24 18.25 7.20
N ALA A 202 44.71 18.76 6.06
CA ALA A 202 45.90 18.26 5.35
C ALA A 202 47.20 19.03 5.65
N ALA A 203 47.15 20.04 6.53
CA ALA A 203 48.31 20.82 6.94
C ALA A 203 48.50 20.73 8.47
N ALA A 204 48.99 19.58 8.94
CA ALA A 204 49.49 19.37 10.30
C ALA A 204 50.84 18.66 10.25
#